data_AF-A0AAW2DLE5-F1
#
_entry.id   AF-A0AAW2DLE5-F1
#
_cell.length_a   1.000
_cell.length_b   1.000
_cell.length_c   1.000
_cell.angle_alpha   90.00
_cell.angle_beta   90.00
_cell.angle_gamma   90.00
#
_symmetry.space_group_name_H-M   'P 1'
#
loop_
_entity.id
_entity.type
_entity.pdbx_description
1 polymer ?
#
loop_
_entity_poly.entity_id
_entity_poly.type
_entity_poly.pdbx_seq_one_letter_code
_entity_poly.pdbx_strand_id
1 'polypeptide(L)' 'MHLCDLEKKEYLSCLKSSGHTSEKCRHLSKKYLQCRMEKNLMAKQDMSELGFGKESNMEASGQKVNERIDNQS' A
#
# COMPACT_ATOMS: atom_id res chain seq x y z
N MET A 1 6.15 -16.14 11.72
CA MET A 1 6.78 -14.81 11.83
C MET A 1 5.86 -13.79 11.18
N HIS A 2 5.28 -12.88 11.97
CA HIS A 2 4.19 -11.95 11.60
C HIS A 2 4.64 -10.48 11.71
N LEU A 3 5.80 -10.13 11.14
CA LEU A 3 6.49 -8.87 11.49
C LEU A 3 5.79 -7.58 11.05
N CYS A 4 4.89 -7.65 10.07
CA CYS A 4 4.13 -6.49 9.54
C CYS A 4 2.62 -6.80 9.46
N ASP A 5 2.12 -7.71 10.31
CA ASP A 5 0.71 -8.11 10.27
C ASP A 5 -0.23 -7.03 10.77
N LEU A 6 0.23 -6.12 11.62
CA LEU A 6 -0.56 -5.01 12.11
C LEU A 6 -0.91 -4.05 10.95
N GLU A 7 0.11 -3.59 10.24
CA GLU A 7 -0.01 -2.69 9.09
C GLU A 7 -0.79 -3.35 7.94
N LYS A 8 -0.56 -4.65 7.72
CA LYS A 8 -1.33 -5.45 6.76
C LYS A 8 -2.82 -5.47 7.14
N LYS A 9 -3.15 -5.76 8.41
CA LYS A 9 -4.54 -5.81 8.88
C LYS A 9 -5.21 -4.46 8.77
N GLU A 10 -4.52 -3.38 9.14
CA GLU A 10 -5.01 -2.01 8.99
C GLU A 10 -5.34 -1.70 7.52
N TYR A 11 -4.40 -1.98 6.61
CA TYR A 11 -4.60 -1.77 5.18
C TYR A 11 -5.77 -2.59 4.62
N LEU A 12 -5.85 -3.88 4.96
CA LEU A 12 -6.95 -4.76 4.52
C LEU A 12 -8.29 -4.36 5.13
N SER A 13 -8.30 -3.93 6.39
CA SER A 13 -9.50 -3.43 7.07
C SER A 13 -10.02 -2.16 6.40
N CYS A 14 -9.12 -1.22 6.12
CA CYS A 14 -9.45 -0.02 5.38
C CYS A 14 -9.99 -0.34 3.98
N LEU A 15 -9.37 -1.26 3.23
CA LEU A 15 -9.88 -1.67 1.91
C LEU A 15 -11.31 -2.21 2.01
N LYS A 16 -11.59 -3.08 2.98
CA LYS A 16 -12.95 -3.60 3.20
C LYS A 16 -13.95 -2.50 3.51
N SER A 17 -13.62 -1.58 4.42
CA SER A 17 -14.48 -0.46 4.79
C SER A 17 -14.63 0.59 3.69
N SER A 18 -13.63 0.71 2.81
CA SER A 18 -13.58 1.69 1.72
C SER A 18 -14.17 1.17 0.40
N GLY A 19 -14.71 -0.05 0.37
CA GLY A 19 -15.22 -0.68 -0.85
C GLY A 19 -14.10 -0.96 -1.86
N HIS A 20 -12.95 -1.44 -1.39
CA HIS A 20 -11.74 -1.71 -2.18
C HIS A 20 -11.09 -0.48 -2.83
N THR A 21 -11.38 0.71 -2.31
CA THR A 21 -10.74 1.95 -2.76
C THR A 21 -9.35 2.10 -2.14
N SER A 22 -8.32 1.57 -2.81
CA SER A 22 -6.91 1.59 -2.34
C SER A 22 -6.37 2.99 -2.07
N GLU A 23 -6.91 4.00 -2.74
CA GLU A 23 -6.49 5.39 -2.62
C GLU A 23 -6.77 5.98 -1.23
N LYS A 24 -7.95 5.67 -0.66
CA LYS A 24 -8.31 6.06 0.71
C LYS A 24 -7.37 5.42 1.74
N CYS A 25 -6.82 4.26 1.40
CA CYS A 25 -5.93 3.46 2.24
C CYS A 25 -4.45 3.64 1.89
N ARG A 26 -4.09 4.61 1.04
CA ARG A 26 -2.71 4.82 0.55
C ARG A 26 -1.71 5.11 1.68
N HIS A 27 -2.16 5.81 2.72
CA HIS A 27 -1.35 6.06 3.92
C HIS A 27 -1.05 4.76 4.70
N LEU A 28 -1.96 3.79 4.70
CA LEU A 28 -1.77 2.47 5.33
C LEU A 28 -0.90 1.55 4.48
N SER A 29 -1.09 1.56 3.15
CA SER A 29 -0.23 0.79 2.25
C SER A 29 1.23 1.26 2.32
N LYS A 30 1.46 2.57 2.46
CA LYS A 30 2.81 3.13 2.69
C LYS A 30 3.45 2.57 3.95
N LYS A 31 2.73 2.58 5.10
CA LYS A 31 3.23 2.00 6.36
C LYS A 31 3.55 0.52 6.22
N TYR A 32 2.67 -0.24 5.57
CA TYR A 32 2.87 -1.67 5.33
C TYR A 32 4.12 -1.96 4.48
N LEU A 33 4.31 -1.22 3.40
CA LEU A 33 5.47 -1.36 2.53
C LEU A 33 6.77 -0.94 3.23
N GLN A 34 6.72 0.12 4.03
CA GLN A 34 7.87 0.58 4.81
C GLN A 34 8.33 -0.50 5.80
N CYS A 35 7.41 -1.10 6.54
CA CYS A 35 7.73 -2.21 7.43
C CYS A 35 8.40 -3.36 6.67
N ARG A 36 7.89 -3.72 5.48
CA ARG A 36 8.50 -4.79 4.67
C ARG A 36 9.93 -4.45 4.23
N MET A 37 10.19 -3.21 3.83
CA MET A 37 11.55 -2.78 3.46
C MET A 37 12.50 -2.79 4.66
N GLU A 38 12.06 -2.30 5.82
CA GLU A 38 12.86 -2.27 7.05
C GLU A 38 13.21 -3.68 7.54
N LYS A 39 12.28 -4.62 7.40
CA LYS A 39 12.49 -6.03 7.75
C LYS A 39 13.23 -6.82 6.66
N ASN A 40 13.68 -6.16 5.59
CA ASN A 40 14.31 -6.79 4.42
C ASN A 40 13.42 -7.89 3.79
N LEU A 41 12.10 -7.77 3.91
CA LEU A 41 11.08 -8.61 3.27
C LEU A 41 10.70 -8.13 1.87
N MET A 42 11.34 -7.04 1.41
CA MET A 42 11.22 -6.45 0.09
C MET A 42 12.55 -5.78 -0.27
N ALA A 43 12.86 -5.69 -1.57
CA ALA A 43 13.97 -4.89 -2.04
C ALA A 43 13.77 -3.43 -1.62
N LYS A 44 14.82 -2.80 -1.10
CA LYS A 44 14.79 -1.38 -0.75
C LYS A 44 14.76 -0.59 -2.06
N GLN A 45 13.61 0.03 -2.34
CA GLN A 45 13.42 0.94 -3.45
C GLN A 45 12.93 2.28 -2.90
N ASP A 46 13.11 3.35 -3.68
CA ASP A 46 12.62 4.65 -3.25
C ASP A 46 11.09 4.65 -3.21
N MET A 47 10.53 5.19 -2.13
CA MET A 47 9.08 5.27 -1.95
C MET A 47 8.42 6.06 -3.08
N SER A 48 9.13 6.97 -3.72
CA SER A 48 8.63 7.71 -4.88
C SER A 48 8.39 6.83 -6.10
N GLU A 49 9.23 5.81 -6.32
CA GLU A 49 9.06 4.85 -7.43
C GLU A 49 7.86 3.95 -7.23
N LEU A 50 7.48 3.68 -5.98
CA LEU A 50 6.26 2.98 -5.62
C LEU A 50 5.01 3.87 -5.66
N GLY A 51 5.15 5.10 -6.17
CA GLY A 51 4.06 6.06 -6.25
C GLY A 51 3.74 6.71 -4.90
N PHE A 52 4.66 6.78 -3.93
CA PHE A 52 4.50 7.58 -2.71
C PHE A 52 5.33 8.87 -2.72
N GLY A 53 5.74 9.31 -3.91
CA GLY A 53 6.67 10.42 -4.12
C GLY A 53 6.00 11.78 -4.03
N LYS A 54 6.58 12.64 -3.19
CA LYS A 54 6.26 14.08 -3.00
C LYS A 54 4.78 14.46 -2.96
N GLU A 55 4.01 13.81 -2.09
CA GLU A 55 2.80 14.42 -1.52
C GLU A 55 2.77 14.15 -0.01
N SER A 56 3.73 14.76 0.69
CA SER A 56 3.54 15.06 2.11
C SER A 56 2.45 16.13 2.18
N ASN A 57 1.27 15.73 2.65
CA ASN A 57 0.19 16.61 3.11
C ASN A 57 -0.82 17.10 2.04
N MET A 58 -1.49 16.19 1.35
CA MET A 58 -2.87 16.45 0.94
C MET A 58 -3.70 15.18 1.00
N GLU A 59 -4.71 15.23 1.86
CA GLU A 59 -5.88 14.36 1.86
C GLU A 59 -6.41 14.17 0.43
N ALA A 60 -6.68 12.91 0.05
CA ALA A 60 -7.55 12.51 -1.06
C ALA A 60 -7.31 13.12 -2.47
N SER A 61 -6.55 12.43 -3.34
CA SER A 61 -6.79 12.36 -4.81
C SER A 61 -5.93 11.25 -5.43
N GLY A 62 -6.54 10.33 -6.19
CA GLY A 62 -6.63 10.35 -7.65
C GLY A 62 -5.63 9.44 -8.38
N GLN A 63 -6.01 8.17 -8.64
CA GLN A 63 -5.84 7.26 -9.80
C GLN A 63 -4.47 7.28 -10.54
N LYS A 64 -3.77 6.15 -10.81
CA LYS A 64 -4.12 5.12 -11.82
C LYS A 64 -2.93 4.15 -11.97
N VAL A 65 -3.09 2.85 -11.72
CA VAL A 65 -2.52 1.79 -12.59
C VAL A 65 -3.49 0.62 -12.64
N ASN A 66 -4.05 0.46 -13.82
CA ASN A 66 -4.81 -0.68 -14.28
C ASN A 66 -3.84 -1.86 -14.47
N GLU A 67 -3.96 -2.93 -13.69
CA GLU A 67 -3.66 -4.26 -14.22
C GLU A 67 -4.55 -5.29 -13.52
N ARG A 68 -5.65 -5.62 -14.21
CA ARG A 68 -6.31 -6.91 -14.06
C ARG A 68 -5.27 -7.96 -14.47
N ILE A 69 -4.84 -8.79 -13.53
CA ILE A 69 -4.42 -10.15 -13.90
C ILE A 69 -5.55 -11.05 -13.43
N ASP A 70 -6.47 -11.26 -14.36
CA ASP A 70 -7.40 -12.38 -14.32
C ASP A 70 -6.61 -13.63 -14.74
N ASN A 71 -6.73 -14.67 -13.91
CA ASN A 71 -6.82 -16.08 -14.29
C ASN A 71 -5.56 -16.99 -14.40
N GLN A 72 -5.85 -18.24 -14.00
CA GLN A 72 -5.22 -19.55 -14.21
C GLN A 72 -4.15 -19.97 -13.16
N SER A 73 -4.31 -21.04 -12.36
CA SER A 73 -5.11 -22.28 -12.50
C SER A 73 -5.70 -22.79 -11.19
#